data_AF-A0A0P7BYV4-F1
#
_entry.id   AF-A0A0P7BYV4-F1
#
_cell.length_a   1.000
_cell.length_b   1.000
_cell.length_c   1.000
_cell.angle_alpha   90.00
_cell.angle_beta   90.00
_cell.angle_gamma   90.00
#
_symmetry.space_group_name_H-M   'P 1'
#
loop_
_entity.id
_entity.type
_entity.pdbx_description
1 polymer ?
#
loop_
_entity_poly.entity_id
_entity_poly.type
_entity_poly.pdbx_seq_one_letter_code
_entity_poly.pdbx_strand_id
1 'polypeptide(L)'
;MGGFLSTECDCTGTIINETAKSITLAPTDANPDIAGIGAISAAATTAIITAIASIFLLGLKGFNLFSKSPEQIQQKAQENKTTLRHIAEAVLLTLSDQQLVIAPATLVTAGLKGNWCSLSAYHMNIVSYCAVLAIVTHLGSLVTQTHYFQYKAVGSFRAIMILCTVVLTAMFANNRTSTYFPTDKSNLQAGLAACLVSNNSTLWDNITDAEKTVVTSSGVIEFYFLCASYLVSLAIAFVHSRHIVHKGRHVTRQKVSFVLCVLVVLICIIILGITLHRLYTLRNWMINDSKLLNEGDSENEWGFGQLMPVFLLVVMTLYALLGAISDYWQERPLYHEKNPTRPENRRDDTDQELLKYPVQETGYYGNQGPQGYQSPQGYQAPYGNA
;
A
#
# COMPACT_ATOMS: atom_id res chain seq x y z
N MET A 1 -30.15 18.82 3.01
CA MET A 1 -29.46 18.30 4.20
C MET A 1 -30.53 17.83 5.17
N GLY A 2 -31.04 16.62 4.93
CA GLY A 2 -32.07 15.99 5.76
C GLY A 2 -31.44 15.38 7.01
N GLY A 3 -32.18 15.39 8.12
CA GLY A 3 -31.72 14.91 9.40
C GLY A 3 -31.18 13.47 9.31
N PHE A 4 -29.94 13.28 9.75
CA PHE A 4 -29.46 12.00 10.25
C PHE A 4 -30.30 11.67 11.49
N LEU A 5 -31.53 11.17 11.27
CA LEU A 5 -32.37 10.62 12.32
C LEU A 5 -31.58 9.50 13.00
N SER A 6 -31.40 9.61 14.32
CA SER A 6 -30.86 8.55 15.13
C SER A 6 -31.87 7.40 15.15
N THR A 7 -31.75 6.46 14.22
CA THR A 7 -32.28 5.12 14.44
C THR A 7 -31.48 4.50 15.58
N GLU A 8 -32.05 4.55 16.78
CA GLU A 8 -31.60 3.71 17.89
C GLU A 8 -31.71 2.25 17.43
N CYS A 9 -30.61 1.50 17.48
CA CYS A 9 -30.65 0.08 17.15
C CYS A 9 -31.49 -0.64 18.22
N ASP A 10 -32.45 -1.45 17.81
CA ASP A 10 -33.23 -2.25 18.74
C ASP A 10 -32.37 -3.42 19.26
N CYS A 11 -31.69 -3.19 20.39
CA CYS A 11 -30.89 -4.20 21.06
C CYS A 11 -31.70 -5.06 22.05
N THR A 12 -33.03 -4.90 22.14
CA THR A 12 -33.85 -5.61 23.14
C THR A 12 -33.84 -7.13 22.97
N GLY A 13 -33.57 -7.62 21.76
CA GLY A 13 -33.37 -9.04 21.49
C GLY A 13 -32.04 -9.61 21.97
N THR A 14 -31.02 -8.78 22.25
CA THR A 14 -29.69 -9.23 22.66
C THR A 14 -29.59 -9.28 24.18
N ILE A 15 -30.18 -10.30 24.79
CA ILE A 15 -30.04 -10.52 26.24
C ILE A 15 -28.74 -11.28 26.48
N ILE A 16 -27.71 -10.58 26.93
CA ILE A 16 -26.49 -11.20 27.46
C ILE A 16 -26.83 -11.70 28.87
N ASN A 17 -27.44 -12.89 28.96
CA ASN A 17 -27.63 -13.53 30.25
C ASN A 17 -26.32 -14.23 30.64
N GLU A 18 -25.46 -13.56 31.40
CA GLU A 18 -24.18 -14.15 31.86
C GLU A 18 -24.37 -15.49 32.60
N THR A 19 -25.56 -15.72 33.19
CA THR A 19 -25.87 -16.97 33.92
C THR A 19 -26.42 -18.09 33.04
N ALA A 20 -27.06 -17.77 31.92
CA ALA A 20 -27.53 -18.76 30.96
C ALA A 20 -26.63 -18.69 29.74
N LYS A 21 -25.76 -19.68 29.57
CA LYS A 21 -24.79 -19.83 28.46
C LYS A 21 -25.42 -19.90 27.05
N SER A 22 -26.67 -19.47 26.90
CA SER A 22 -27.46 -19.35 25.67
C SER A 22 -27.73 -17.87 25.40
N ILE A 23 -27.23 -17.37 24.27
CA ILE A 23 -27.56 -16.06 23.75
C ILE A 23 -28.55 -16.28 22.60
N THR A 24 -29.73 -15.68 22.70
CA THR A 24 -30.67 -15.60 21.57
C THR A 24 -30.29 -14.37 20.79
N LEU A 25 -29.68 -14.54 19.61
CA LEU A 25 -29.30 -13.44 18.75
C LEU A 25 -30.41 -13.24 17.72
N ALA A 26 -30.82 -11.98 17.52
CA ALA A 26 -31.62 -11.64 16.35
C ALA A 26 -30.77 -11.97 15.11
N PRO A 27 -31.30 -12.73 14.14
CA PRO A 27 -30.57 -13.02 12.93
C PRO A 27 -30.25 -11.71 12.22
N THR A 28 -28.98 -11.47 11.94
CA THR A 28 -28.57 -10.46 10.97
C THR A 28 -28.70 -11.03 9.58
N ASP A 29 -28.95 -10.16 8.61
CA ASP A 29 -28.79 -10.52 7.21
C ASP A 29 -27.32 -10.32 6.83
N ALA A 30 -26.74 -11.28 6.10
CA ALA A 30 -25.41 -11.11 5.58
C ALA A 30 -25.37 -9.89 4.65
N ASN A 31 -24.27 -9.14 4.71
CA ASN A 31 -24.02 -8.09 3.73
C ASN A 31 -22.86 -8.51 2.83
N PRO A 32 -23.15 -9.22 1.72
CA PRO A 32 -22.14 -9.69 0.78
C PRO A 32 -21.30 -8.54 0.19
N ASP A 33 -21.84 -7.33 0.09
CA ASP A 33 -21.11 -6.19 -0.49
C ASP A 33 -20.00 -5.66 0.44
N ILE A 34 -20.06 -5.94 1.74
CA ILE A 34 -19.11 -5.40 2.73
C ILE A 34 -18.09 -6.47 3.16
N ALA A 35 -18.54 -7.68 3.47
CA ALA A 35 -17.69 -8.76 3.98
C ALA A 35 -17.66 -10.00 3.08
N GLY A 36 -18.13 -9.88 1.84
CA GLY A 36 -18.20 -11.00 0.93
C GLY A 36 -16.85 -11.45 0.39
N ILE A 37 -16.86 -12.64 -0.23
CA ILE A 37 -15.65 -13.32 -0.68
C ILE A 37 -14.88 -12.52 -1.75
N GLY A 38 -15.56 -11.79 -2.64
CA GLY A 38 -14.91 -10.94 -3.63
C GLY A 38 -14.08 -9.81 -3.00
N ALA A 39 -14.63 -9.11 -2.00
CA ALA A 39 -13.92 -8.04 -1.30
C ALA A 39 -12.71 -8.58 -0.50
N ILE A 40 -12.91 -9.67 0.23
CA ILE A 40 -11.86 -10.36 0.99
C ILE A 40 -10.73 -10.82 0.07
N SER A 41 -11.08 -11.54 -1.00
CA SER A 41 -10.08 -12.10 -1.93
C SER A 41 -9.31 -11.02 -2.66
N ALA A 42 -9.96 -9.92 -3.06
CA ALA A 42 -9.29 -8.77 -3.68
C ALA A 42 -8.28 -8.12 -2.71
N ALA A 43 -8.67 -7.85 -1.46
CA ALA A 43 -7.79 -7.26 -0.46
C ALA A 43 -6.59 -8.19 -0.13
N ALA A 44 -6.86 -9.48 0.09
CA ALA A 44 -5.84 -10.49 0.37
C ALA A 44 -4.85 -10.66 -0.79
N THR A 45 -5.35 -10.85 -2.02
CA THR A 45 -4.50 -11.00 -3.21
C THR A 45 -3.66 -9.74 -3.44
N THR A 46 -4.24 -8.56 -3.28
CA THR A 46 -3.51 -7.28 -3.41
C THR A 46 -2.34 -7.20 -2.44
N ALA A 47 -2.58 -7.53 -1.16
CA ALA A 47 -1.55 -7.48 -0.13
C ALA A 47 -0.44 -8.53 -0.36
N ILE A 48 -0.81 -9.74 -0.81
CA ILE A 48 0.15 -10.81 -1.14
C ILE A 48 1.03 -10.41 -2.33
N ILE A 49 0.44 -9.95 -3.44
CA ILE A 49 1.21 -9.50 -4.61
C ILE A 49 2.15 -8.35 -4.20
N THR A 50 1.66 -7.43 -3.36
CA THR A 50 2.46 -6.30 -2.87
C THR A 50 3.64 -6.76 -2.03
N ALA A 51 3.46 -7.73 -1.14
CA ALA A 51 4.56 -8.30 -0.36
C ALA A 51 5.60 -8.97 -1.26
N ILE A 52 5.17 -9.78 -2.23
CA ILE A 52 6.06 -10.48 -3.18
C ILE A 52 6.87 -9.45 -4.01
N ALA A 53 6.19 -8.47 -4.60
CA ALA A 53 6.84 -7.43 -5.38
C ALA A 53 7.79 -6.57 -4.53
N SER A 54 7.44 -6.31 -3.26
CA SER A 54 8.30 -5.59 -2.32
C SER A 54 9.60 -6.35 -2.02
N ILE A 55 9.51 -7.67 -1.76
CA ILE A 55 10.68 -8.53 -1.56
C ILE A 55 11.56 -8.54 -2.82
N PHE A 56 10.94 -8.69 -3.99
CA PHE A 56 11.64 -8.70 -5.27
C PHE A 56 12.42 -7.39 -5.50
N LEU A 57 11.77 -6.23 -5.34
CA LEU A 57 12.40 -4.92 -5.51
C LEU A 57 13.53 -4.67 -4.49
N LEU A 58 13.34 -5.08 -3.23
CA LEU A 58 14.41 -5.02 -2.23
C LEU A 58 15.57 -5.95 -2.58
N GLY A 59 15.31 -7.14 -3.10
CA GLY A 59 16.34 -8.06 -3.58
C GLY A 59 17.18 -7.44 -4.70
N LEU A 60 16.54 -6.81 -5.69
CA LEU A 60 17.23 -6.07 -6.76
C LEU A 60 18.06 -4.91 -6.19
N LYS A 61 17.51 -4.13 -5.26
CA LYS A 61 18.21 -3.02 -4.60
C LYS A 61 19.42 -3.49 -3.80
N GLY A 62 19.26 -4.56 -3.02
CA GLY A 62 20.33 -5.16 -2.22
C GLY A 62 21.46 -5.72 -3.10
N PHE A 63 21.11 -6.45 -4.16
CA PHE A 63 22.09 -6.95 -5.12
C PHE A 63 22.96 -5.82 -5.70
N ASN A 64 22.34 -4.70 -6.09
CA ASN A 64 23.07 -3.55 -6.63
C ASN A 64 23.93 -2.83 -5.57
N LEU A 65 23.51 -2.83 -4.30
CA LEU A 65 24.27 -2.21 -3.20
C LEU A 65 25.47 -3.05 -2.75
N PHE A 66 25.40 -4.38 -2.85
CA PHE A 66 26.43 -5.30 -2.34
C PHE A 66 27.30 -5.95 -3.42
N SER A 67 26.88 -5.95 -4.68
CA SER A 67 27.70 -6.45 -5.78
C SER A 67 28.89 -5.50 -6.04
N LYS A 68 30.10 -5.97 -5.74
CA LYS A 68 31.36 -5.20 -5.71
C LYS A 68 32.15 -5.17 -7.04
N SER A 69 31.56 -5.54 -8.19
CA SER A 69 32.35 -5.91 -9.40
C SER A 69 32.08 -5.02 -10.62
N PRO A 70 33.10 -4.75 -11.46
CA PRO A 70 33.39 -3.44 -12.04
C PRO A 70 32.61 -3.20 -13.34
N GLU A 71 31.88 -2.08 -13.39
CA GLU A 71 31.41 -1.27 -14.52
C GLU A 71 30.80 -1.95 -15.77
N GLN A 72 31.34 -3.05 -16.30
CA GLN A 72 30.92 -3.66 -17.58
C GLN A 72 29.87 -4.76 -17.43
N ILE A 73 29.97 -5.63 -16.42
CA ILE A 73 28.89 -6.60 -16.09
C ILE A 73 27.65 -5.83 -15.58
N GLN A 74 27.88 -4.64 -15.02
CA GLN A 74 26.85 -3.77 -14.48
C GLN A 74 25.96 -3.21 -15.60
N GLN A 75 26.51 -2.74 -16.74
CA GLN A 75 25.68 -2.13 -17.79
C GLN A 75 24.63 -3.08 -18.40
N LYS A 76 25.02 -4.28 -18.86
CA LYS A 76 24.07 -5.24 -19.46
C LYS A 76 23.10 -5.83 -18.45
N ALA A 77 23.54 -6.08 -17.20
CA ALA A 77 22.63 -6.54 -16.16
C ALA A 77 21.68 -5.42 -15.69
N GLN A 78 22.08 -4.15 -15.82
CA GLN A 78 21.29 -3.00 -15.41
C GLN A 78 20.15 -2.71 -16.39
N GLU A 79 20.34 -2.94 -17.68
CA GLU A 79 19.31 -2.75 -18.73
C GLU A 79 18.10 -3.69 -18.58
N ASN A 80 18.32 -4.98 -18.28
CA ASN A 80 17.20 -5.91 -18.03
C ASN A 80 16.57 -5.72 -16.64
N LYS A 81 17.37 -5.34 -15.63
CA LYS A 81 16.89 -5.13 -14.26
C LYS A 81 16.09 -3.84 -14.11
N THR A 82 16.33 -2.82 -14.94
CA THR A 82 15.51 -1.61 -14.96
C THR A 82 14.10 -1.95 -15.44
N THR A 83 13.95 -2.78 -16.47
CA THR A 83 12.65 -3.16 -17.03
C THR A 83 11.73 -3.85 -16.02
N LEU A 84 12.20 -4.95 -15.42
CA LEU A 84 11.40 -5.69 -14.43
C LEU A 84 11.10 -4.83 -13.19
N ARG A 85 12.02 -3.93 -12.83
CA ARG A 85 11.82 -2.97 -11.76
C ARG A 85 10.72 -1.97 -12.11
N HIS A 86 10.74 -1.38 -13.31
CA HIS A 86 9.71 -0.44 -13.76
C HIS A 86 8.32 -1.09 -13.78
N ILE A 87 8.22 -2.33 -14.28
CA ILE A 87 6.96 -3.09 -14.26
C ILE A 87 6.49 -3.33 -12.83
N ALA A 88 7.36 -3.82 -11.94
CA ALA A 88 6.99 -4.09 -10.55
C ALA A 88 6.61 -2.80 -9.79
N GLU A 89 7.31 -1.69 -10.03
CA GLU A 89 6.96 -0.39 -9.46
C GLU A 89 5.59 0.10 -9.96
N ALA A 90 5.28 -0.04 -11.26
CA ALA A 90 3.98 0.34 -11.84
C ALA A 90 2.82 -0.50 -11.28
N VAL A 91 3.02 -1.82 -11.15
CA VAL A 91 2.04 -2.73 -10.56
C VAL A 91 1.79 -2.37 -9.09
N LEU A 92 2.85 -2.20 -8.29
CA LEU A 92 2.73 -1.80 -6.88
C LEU A 92 1.99 -0.47 -6.71
N LEU A 93 2.27 0.50 -7.59
CA LEU A 93 1.61 1.80 -7.54
C LEU A 93 0.11 1.66 -7.73
N THR A 94 -0.27 0.86 -8.72
CA THR A 94 -1.66 0.63 -9.10
C THR A 94 -2.41 -0.14 -8.02
N LEU A 95 -1.79 -1.18 -7.44
CA LEU A 95 -2.35 -1.94 -6.32
C LEU A 95 -2.58 -1.05 -5.09
N SER A 96 -1.62 -0.19 -4.77
CA SER A 96 -1.77 0.80 -3.70
C SER A 96 -2.89 1.80 -4.00
N ASP A 97 -2.98 2.32 -5.22
CA ASP A 97 -4.00 3.30 -5.60
C ASP A 97 -5.43 2.73 -5.58
N GLN A 98 -5.61 1.45 -5.90
CA GLN A 98 -6.92 0.79 -5.74
C GLN A 98 -7.36 0.74 -4.27
N GLN A 99 -6.43 0.37 -3.37
CA GLN A 99 -6.73 0.29 -1.94
C GLN A 99 -6.99 1.67 -1.31
N LEU A 100 -6.48 2.76 -1.92
CA LEU A 100 -6.79 4.13 -1.47
C LEU A 100 -8.26 4.50 -1.62
N VAL A 101 -8.96 3.87 -2.56
CA VAL A 101 -10.39 4.11 -2.79
C VAL A 101 -11.21 3.06 -2.05
N ILE A 102 -10.87 1.79 -2.21
CA ILE A 102 -11.66 0.67 -1.69
C ILE A 102 -11.69 0.69 -0.16
N ALA A 103 -10.54 0.76 0.51
CA ALA A 103 -10.51 0.60 1.96
C ALA A 103 -11.23 1.73 2.72
N PRO A 104 -11.01 3.04 2.42
CA PRO A 104 -11.81 4.11 3.01
C PRO A 104 -13.29 4.00 2.68
N ALA A 105 -13.66 3.64 1.45
CA ALA A 105 -15.07 3.49 1.08
C ALA A 105 -15.74 2.37 1.90
N THR A 106 -15.10 1.23 2.06
CA THR A 106 -15.61 0.12 2.90
C THR A 106 -15.69 0.53 4.36
N LEU A 107 -14.67 1.20 4.91
CA LEU A 107 -14.66 1.68 6.31
C LEU A 107 -15.75 2.73 6.56
N VAL A 108 -15.93 3.70 5.65
CA VAL A 108 -16.99 4.70 5.75
C VAL A 108 -18.35 4.01 5.66
N THR A 109 -18.54 3.11 4.71
CA THR A 109 -19.81 2.39 4.52
C THR A 109 -20.16 1.57 5.75
N ALA A 110 -19.23 0.77 6.28
CA ALA A 110 -19.43 0.04 7.53
C ALA A 110 -19.62 0.98 8.74
N GLY A 111 -19.00 2.17 8.69
CA GLY A 111 -18.96 3.16 9.76
C GLY A 111 -20.20 4.05 9.87
N LEU A 112 -21.03 4.13 8.83
CA LEU A 112 -22.27 4.92 8.85
C LEU A 112 -23.27 4.29 9.84
N LYS A 113 -23.80 5.12 10.76
CA LYS A 113 -24.65 4.68 11.89
C LYS A 113 -25.77 3.69 11.51
N GLY A 114 -26.41 3.86 10.36
CA GLY A 114 -27.45 2.94 9.88
C GLY A 114 -26.96 1.50 9.69
N ASN A 115 -25.69 1.31 9.34
CA ASN A 115 -25.11 0.01 9.07
C ASN A 115 -24.58 -0.69 10.33
N TRP A 116 -24.33 0.01 11.44
CA TRP A 116 -23.93 -0.64 12.70
C TRP A 116 -25.07 -1.47 13.29
N CYS A 117 -26.31 -1.06 13.04
CA CYS A 117 -27.50 -1.82 13.44
C CYS A 117 -27.78 -3.03 12.53
N SER A 118 -27.15 -3.13 11.36
CA SER A 118 -27.37 -4.25 10.42
C SER A 118 -26.18 -5.20 10.37
N LEU A 119 -24.97 -4.72 10.64
CA LEU A 119 -23.74 -5.51 10.58
C LEU A 119 -23.50 -6.26 11.88
N SER A 120 -23.19 -7.54 11.77
CA SER A 120 -22.72 -8.33 12.91
C SER A 120 -21.27 -8.00 13.27
N ALA A 121 -20.85 -8.35 14.50
CA ALA A 121 -19.47 -8.18 14.94
C ALA A 121 -18.46 -8.94 14.05
N TYR A 122 -18.87 -10.07 13.47
CA TYR A 122 -18.11 -10.80 12.47
C TYR A 122 -17.82 -9.96 11.21
N HIS A 123 -18.83 -9.35 10.60
CA HIS A 123 -18.66 -8.52 9.41
C HIS A 123 -17.72 -7.33 9.71
N MET A 124 -17.85 -6.74 10.89
CA MET A 124 -16.97 -5.65 11.35
C MET A 124 -15.52 -6.10 11.55
N ASN A 125 -15.29 -7.31 12.07
CA ASN A 125 -13.95 -7.90 12.17
C ASN A 125 -13.33 -8.09 10.77
N ILE A 126 -14.11 -8.61 9.80
CA ILE A 126 -13.64 -8.77 8.41
C ILE A 126 -13.25 -7.43 7.79
N VAL A 127 -14.11 -6.41 7.90
CA VAL A 127 -13.83 -5.06 7.37
C VAL A 127 -12.53 -4.52 7.98
N SER A 128 -12.34 -4.72 9.28
CA SER A 128 -11.12 -4.27 9.94
C SER A 128 -9.88 -5.02 9.49
N TYR A 129 -9.96 -6.33 9.26
CA TYR A 129 -8.84 -7.10 8.68
C TYR A 129 -8.54 -6.65 7.24
N CYS A 130 -9.56 -6.38 6.42
CA CYS A 130 -9.36 -5.86 5.07
C CYS A 130 -8.68 -4.48 5.08
N ALA A 131 -9.06 -3.61 6.01
CA ALA A 131 -8.39 -2.33 6.21
C ALA A 131 -6.93 -2.47 6.63
N VAL A 132 -6.62 -3.43 7.51
CA VAL A 132 -5.23 -3.77 7.85
C VAL A 132 -4.43 -4.25 6.63
N LEU A 133 -5.01 -5.10 5.78
CA LEU A 133 -4.39 -5.54 4.53
C LEU A 133 -4.13 -4.36 3.55
N ALA A 134 -5.03 -3.39 3.50
CA ALA A 134 -4.83 -2.15 2.73
C ALA A 134 -3.67 -1.32 3.28
N ILE A 135 -3.56 -1.16 4.61
CA ILE A 135 -2.42 -0.46 5.24
C ILE A 135 -1.10 -1.17 4.92
N VAL A 136 -1.06 -2.51 5.01
CA VAL A 136 0.12 -3.31 4.63
C VAL A 136 0.48 -3.08 3.16
N THR A 137 -0.50 -3.01 2.27
CA THR A 137 -0.31 -2.71 0.83
C THR A 137 0.33 -1.34 0.62
N HIS A 138 -0.20 -0.30 1.28
CA HIS A 138 0.36 1.05 1.19
C HIS A 138 1.78 1.11 1.75
N LEU A 139 2.04 0.44 2.87
CA LEU A 139 3.34 0.40 3.52
C LEU A 139 4.40 -0.28 2.64
N GLY A 140 4.09 -1.45 2.07
CA GLY A 140 4.98 -2.16 1.15
C GLY A 140 5.31 -1.32 -0.09
N SER A 141 4.31 -0.66 -0.67
CA SER A 141 4.48 0.20 -1.84
C SER A 141 5.33 1.44 -1.51
N LEU A 142 5.05 2.11 -0.39
CA LEU A 142 5.77 3.31 0.05
C LEU A 142 7.25 3.05 0.32
N VAL A 143 7.56 1.89 0.93
CA VAL A 143 8.94 1.51 1.31
C VAL A 143 9.80 1.16 0.09
N THR A 144 9.19 0.62 -0.96
CA THR A 144 9.91 0.11 -2.14
C THR A 144 9.97 1.09 -3.30
N GLN A 145 9.00 2.01 -3.43
CA GLN A 145 8.97 2.96 -4.53
C GLN A 145 9.85 4.19 -4.29
N THR A 146 10.78 4.44 -5.21
CA THR A 146 11.64 5.63 -5.17
C THR A 146 10.95 6.89 -5.70
N HIS A 147 9.91 6.74 -6.50
CA HIS A 147 9.21 7.83 -7.20
C HIS A 147 7.81 8.14 -6.67
N TYR A 148 7.47 7.64 -5.47
CA TYR A 148 6.14 7.78 -4.88
C TYR A 148 5.63 9.23 -4.85
N PHE A 149 6.52 10.19 -4.55
CA PHE A 149 6.24 11.63 -4.45
C PHE A 149 6.78 12.45 -5.63
N GLN A 150 7.06 11.84 -6.78
CA GLN A 150 7.59 12.57 -7.94
C GLN A 150 6.67 13.72 -8.37
N TYR A 151 5.36 13.46 -8.39
CA TYR A 151 4.34 14.48 -8.62
C TYR A 151 3.76 14.92 -7.29
N LYS A 152 4.14 16.11 -6.81
CA LYS A 152 3.80 16.61 -5.46
C LYS A 152 2.30 16.54 -5.18
N ALA A 153 1.44 16.98 -6.10
CA ALA A 153 -0.02 16.97 -5.90
C ALA A 153 -0.58 15.55 -5.74
N VAL A 154 -0.22 14.63 -6.64
CA VAL A 154 -0.67 13.23 -6.59
C VAL A 154 -0.12 12.53 -5.34
N GLY A 155 1.16 12.71 -5.04
CA GLY A 155 1.78 12.15 -3.84
C GLY A 155 1.15 12.68 -2.55
N SER A 156 0.85 13.98 -2.47
CA SER A 156 0.12 14.58 -1.35
C SER A 156 -1.29 14.03 -1.21
N PHE A 157 -2.03 13.90 -2.32
CA PHE A 157 -3.35 13.28 -2.31
C PHE A 157 -3.31 11.85 -1.78
N ARG A 158 -2.37 11.03 -2.26
CA ARG A 158 -2.14 9.67 -1.74
C ARG A 158 -1.85 9.67 -0.24
N ALA A 159 -0.96 10.53 0.23
CA ALA A 159 -0.63 10.60 1.65
C ALA A 159 -1.85 10.97 2.51
N ILE A 160 -2.71 11.89 2.05
CA ILE A 160 -3.96 12.25 2.73
C ILE A 160 -4.92 11.07 2.76
N MET A 161 -5.08 10.36 1.64
CA MET A 161 -5.98 9.20 1.57
C MET A 161 -5.48 8.05 2.45
N ILE A 162 -4.18 7.74 2.46
CA ILE A 162 -3.63 6.72 3.38
C ILE A 162 -3.83 7.15 4.84
N LEU A 163 -3.58 8.42 5.18
CA LEU A 163 -3.80 8.93 6.53
C LEU A 163 -5.27 8.78 6.93
N CYS A 164 -6.20 9.09 6.01
CA CYS A 164 -7.63 8.86 6.21
C CYS A 164 -7.92 7.38 6.51
N THR A 165 -7.38 6.45 5.71
CA THR A 165 -7.52 4.99 5.96
C THR A 165 -7.00 4.60 7.34
N VAL A 166 -5.83 5.09 7.73
CA VAL A 166 -5.22 4.78 9.04
C VAL A 166 -6.08 5.31 10.18
N VAL A 167 -6.56 6.55 10.08
CA VAL A 167 -7.43 7.17 11.11
C VAL A 167 -8.75 6.42 11.22
N LEU A 168 -9.43 6.13 10.10
CA LEU A 168 -10.67 5.36 10.10
C LEU A 168 -10.46 3.96 10.69
N THR A 169 -9.35 3.30 10.35
CA THR A 169 -9.01 1.99 10.91
C THR A 169 -8.75 2.08 12.42
N ALA A 170 -8.07 3.15 12.89
CA ALA A 170 -7.85 3.41 14.32
C ALA A 170 -9.17 3.53 15.07
N MET A 171 -10.12 4.29 14.50
CA MET A 171 -11.44 4.49 15.09
C MET A 171 -12.20 3.18 15.20
N PHE A 172 -12.17 2.35 14.14
CA PHE A 172 -12.74 1.00 14.17
C PHE A 172 -12.06 0.10 15.21
N ALA A 173 -10.73 0.09 15.26
CA ALA A 173 -9.98 -0.69 16.24
C ALA A 173 -10.30 -0.26 17.69
N ASN A 174 -10.45 1.05 17.92
CA ASN A 174 -10.79 1.60 19.23
C ASN A 174 -12.19 1.17 19.66
N ASN A 175 -13.19 1.26 18.77
CA ASN A 175 -14.55 0.83 19.08
C ASN A 175 -14.65 -0.69 19.36
N ARG A 176 -13.70 -1.48 18.83
CA ARG A 176 -13.58 -2.92 19.08
C ARG A 176 -12.85 -3.27 20.38
N THR A 177 -12.31 -2.29 21.11
CA THR A 177 -11.62 -2.53 22.40
C THR A 177 -12.59 -2.78 23.56
N SER A 178 -13.90 -2.60 23.35
CA SER A 178 -14.93 -2.95 24.32
C SER A 178 -14.74 -4.38 24.82
N THR A 179 -14.83 -4.59 26.14
CA THR A 179 -14.72 -5.92 26.77
C THR A 179 -15.72 -6.94 26.22
N TYR A 180 -16.80 -6.45 25.62
CA TYR A 180 -17.87 -7.27 25.07
C TYR A 180 -17.75 -7.52 23.56
N PHE A 181 -16.84 -6.85 22.86
CA PHE A 181 -16.70 -7.01 21.42
C PHE A 181 -15.85 -8.25 21.09
N PRO A 182 -16.42 -9.29 20.47
CA PRO A 182 -15.70 -10.53 20.22
C PRO A 182 -14.71 -10.37 19.06
N THR A 183 -13.42 -10.52 19.35
CA THR A 183 -12.38 -10.61 18.31
C THR A 183 -12.02 -12.06 17.96
N ASP A 184 -12.28 -12.98 18.89
CA ASP A 184 -12.02 -14.41 18.74
C ASP A 184 -13.32 -15.20 18.55
N LYS A 185 -13.17 -16.44 18.07
CA LYS A 185 -14.27 -17.38 17.77
C LYS A 185 -15.26 -17.46 18.94
N SER A 186 -16.46 -16.94 18.76
CA SER A 186 -17.51 -16.96 19.78
C SER A 186 -18.87 -16.68 19.14
N ASN A 187 -19.92 -17.23 19.73
CA ASN A 187 -21.29 -17.03 19.24
C ASN A 187 -21.72 -15.55 19.28
N LEU A 188 -21.06 -14.70 20.08
CA LEU A 188 -21.30 -13.26 20.09
C LEU A 188 -20.95 -12.60 18.74
N GLN A 189 -20.12 -13.24 17.91
CA GLN A 189 -19.77 -12.68 16.60
C GLN A 189 -20.95 -12.56 15.64
N ALA A 190 -21.98 -13.39 15.81
CA ALA A 190 -23.22 -13.29 15.06
C ALA A 190 -24.10 -12.10 15.49
N GLY A 191 -23.75 -11.42 16.59
CA GLY A 191 -24.57 -10.34 17.14
C GLY A 191 -24.34 -9.01 16.46
N LEU A 192 -25.36 -8.15 16.49
CA LEU A 192 -25.27 -6.79 15.98
C LEU A 192 -24.10 -6.06 16.63
N ALA A 193 -23.21 -5.52 15.80
CA ALA A 193 -22.03 -4.81 16.26
C ALA A 193 -22.39 -3.61 17.15
N ALA A 194 -23.46 -2.88 16.81
CA ALA A 194 -23.95 -1.76 17.61
C ALA A 194 -24.23 -2.14 19.07
N CYS A 195 -24.79 -3.32 19.32
CA CYS A 195 -25.18 -3.76 20.67
C CYS A 195 -24.00 -4.25 21.51
N LEU A 196 -22.85 -4.54 20.87
CA LEU A 196 -21.63 -5.04 21.52
C LEU A 196 -20.61 -3.93 21.78
N VAL A 197 -20.83 -2.77 21.16
CA VAL A 197 -20.04 -1.55 21.38
C VAL A 197 -20.68 -0.80 22.55
N SER A 198 -19.86 -0.27 23.45
CA SER A 198 -20.34 0.43 24.65
C SER A 198 -21.31 1.57 24.28
N ASN A 199 -22.55 1.50 24.78
CA ASN A 199 -23.66 2.39 24.44
C ASN A 199 -23.46 3.87 24.82
N ASN A 200 -22.40 4.22 25.55
CA ASN A 200 -22.28 5.55 26.15
C ASN A 200 -21.20 6.45 25.56
N SER A 201 -20.52 6.02 24.51
CA SER A 201 -19.54 6.86 23.87
C SER A 201 -19.88 7.09 22.41
N THR A 202 -20.12 8.35 22.07
CA THR A 202 -20.05 8.73 20.67
C THR A 202 -18.64 8.44 20.16
N LEU A 203 -18.51 8.28 18.84
CA LEU A 203 -17.23 8.10 18.13
C LEU A 203 -16.12 9.05 18.62
N TRP A 204 -16.50 10.23 19.12
CA TRP A 204 -15.62 11.30 19.58
C TRP A 204 -15.28 11.22 21.08
N ASP A 205 -16.20 10.75 21.94
CA ASP A 205 -15.99 10.68 23.39
C ASP A 205 -14.91 9.64 23.77
N ASN A 206 -14.78 8.59 22.95
CA ASN A 206 -13.74 7.56 23.14
C ASN A 206 -12.31 8.04 22.85
N ILE A 207 -12.12 9.16 22.15
CA ILE A 207 -10.78 9.68 21.84
C ILE A 207 -10.15 10.32 23.09
N THR A 208 -10.96 10.88 24.00
CA THR A 208 -10.49 11.55 25.22
C THR A 208 -10.36 10.61 26.41
N ASP A 209 -11.15 9.53 26.48
CA ASP A 209 -11.19 8.63 27.64
C ASP A 209 -10.31 7.37 27.50
N ALA A 210 -9.56 7.23 26.40
CA ALA A 210 -8.72 6.07 26.09
C ALA A 210 -7.53 5.82 27.06
N GLU A 211 -7.36 6.64 28.11
CA GLU A 211 -6.17 6.57 28.97
C GLU A 211 -6.25 5.48 30.08
N LYS A 212 -7.41 4.87 30.36
CA LYS A 212 -7.58 4.09 31.62
C LYS A 212 -7.85 2.59 31.53
N THR A 213 -8.10 2.01 30.37
CA THR A 213 -8.32 0.55 30.25
C THR A 213 -7.59 -0.01 29.04
N VAL A 214 -6.31 -0.33 29.20
CA VAL A 214 -5.56 -1.11 28.22
C VAL A 214 -6.02 -2.57 28.33
N VAL A 215 -7.18 -2.87 27.76
CA VAL A 215 -7.56 -4.26 27.47
C VAL A 215 -6.66 -4.71 26.32
N THR A 216 -5.79 -5.68 26.59
CA THR A 216 -4.87 -6.26 25.61
C THR A 216 -5.62 -7.14 24.62
N SER A 217 -6.52 -6.55 23.82
CA SER A 217 -7.07 -7.22 22.66
C SER A 217 -5.97 -7.39 21.62
N SER A 218 -5.81 -8.61 21.12
CA SER A 218 -4.73 -9.01 20.24
C SER A 218 -4.72 -8.24 18.91
N GLY A 219 -5.85 -7.64 18.49
CA GLY A 219 -5.94 -6.80 17.28
C GLY A 219 -5.44 -5.36 17.46
N VAL A 220 -5.51 -4.83 18.67
CA VAL A 220 -5.14 -3.42 18.97
C VAL A 220 -3.63 -3.24 18.93
N ILE A 221 -2.90 -4.22 19.46
CA ILE A 221 -1.44 -4.26 19.45
C ILE A 221 -0.92 -4.25 18.00
N GLU A 222 -1.48 -5.10 17.14
CA GLU A 222 -1.15 -5.16 15.71
C GLU A 222 -1.34 -3.82 15.02
N PHE A 223 -2.45 -3.14 15.31
CA PHE A 223 -2.74 -1.82 14.76
C PHE A 223 -1.72 -0.76 15.19
N TYR A 224 -1.31 -0.73 16.46
CA TYR A 224 -0.27 0.20 16.93
C TYR A 224 1.08 -0.06 16.27
N PHE A 225 1.46 -1.32 16.08
CA PHE A 225 2.68 -1.68 15.33
C PHE A 225 2.61 -1.21 13.87
N LEU A 226 1.44 -1.31 13.22
CA LEU A 226 1.22 -0.76 11.88
C LEU A 226 1.35 0.76 11.84
N CYS A 227 0.74 1.47 12.78
CA CYS A 227 0.86 2.93 12.86
C CYS A 227 2.32 3.36 13.04
N ALA A 228 3.05 2.71 13.97
CA ALA A 228 4.45 3.01 14.21
C ALA A 228 5.31 2.74 12.97
N SER A 229 5.15 1.58 12.33
CA SER A 229 5.89 1.24 11.11
C SER A 229 5.55 2.16 9.91
N TYR A 230 4.31 2.64 9.84
CA TYR A 230 3.88 3.62 8.85
C TYR A 230 4.57 4.97 9.06
N LEU A 231 4.63 5.48 10.29
CA LEU A 231 5.35 6.72 10.62
C LEU A 231 6.85 6.62 10.28
N VAL A 232 7.47 5.49 10.62
CA VAL A 232 8.88 5.21 10.25
C VAL A 232 9.06 5.24 8.74
N SER A 233 8.12 4.68 7.97
CA SER A 233 8.20 4.63 6.52
C SER A 233 7.97 5.98 5.86
N LEU A 234 7.07 6.79 6.39
CA LEU A 234 6.92 8.19 5.98
C LEU A 234 8.21 8.98 6.24
N ALA A 235 8.85 8.78 7.39
CA ALA A 235 10.12 9.41 7.69
C ALA A 235 11.22 8.97 6.70
N ILE A 236 11.31 7.68 6.38
CA ILE A 236 12.24 7.15 5.37
C ILE A 236 11.96 7.76 3.99
N ALA A 237 10.70 7.77 3.55
CA ALA A 237 10.30 8.33 2.27
C ALA A 237 10.61 9.84 2.19
N PHE A 238 10.36 10.58 3.27
CA PHE A 238 10.68 12.01 3.35
C PHE A 238 12.19 12.26 3.28
N VAL A 239 12.99 11.50 4.05
CA VAL A 239 14.45 11.57 3.99
C VAL A 239 14.94 11.25 2.57
N HIS A 240 14.37 10.23 1.94
CA HIS A 240 14.74 9.84 0.57
C HIS A 240 14.40 10.94 -0.44
N SER A 241 13.23 11.57 -0.32
CA SER A 241 12.78 12.65 -1.21
C SER A 241 13.66 13.89 -1.12
N ARG A 242 14.08 14.30 0.09
CA ARG A 242 14.99 15.45 0.27
C ARG A 242 16.42 15.12 -0.14
N HIS A 243 16.84 13.86 -0.07
CA HIS A 243 18.21 13.46 -0.37
C HIS A 243 18.56 13.59 -1.87
N ILE A 244 17.58 13.52 -2.77
CA ILE A 244 17.80 13.76 -4.21
C ILE A 244 18.48 15.13 -4.46
N VAL A 245 18.41 16.06 -3.50
CA VAL A 245 18.92 17.43 -3.62
C VAL A 245 20.40 17.59 -3.20
N HIS A 246 21.01 16.69 -2.40
CA HIS A 246 22.38 16.90 -1.87
C HIS A 246 23.35 15.73 -2.16
N LYS A 247 24.33 15.97 -3.05
CA LYS A 247 25.23 14.98 -3.68
C LYS A 247 26.38 14.39 -2.82
N GLY A 248 26.54 14.70 -1.53
CA GLY A 248 27.84 14.54 -0.84
C GLY A 248 28.08 13.36 0.13
N ARG A 249 27.06 12.67 0.69
CA ARG A 249 27.25 11.61 1.71
C ARG A 249 26.40 10.35 1.44
N HIS A 250 26.62 9.76 0.27
CA HIS A 250 25.65 8.88 -0.37
C HIS A 250 25.61 7.43 0.16
N VAL A 251 26.76 6.77 0.37
CA VAL A 251 26.79 5.30 0.51
C VAL A 251 26.28 4.80 1.88
N THR A 252 26.75 5.37 3.00
CA THR A 252 26.35 4.90 4.34
C THR A 252 24.86 5.09 4.59
N ARG A 253 24.30 6.22 4.14
CA ARG A 253 22.86 6.51 4.28
C ARG A 253 21.99 5.57 3.45
N GLN A 254 22.42 5.22 2.24
CA GLN A 254 21.71 4.23 1.42
C GLN A 254 21.68 2.85 2.07
N LYS A 255 22.78 2.43 2.72
CA LYS A 255 22.81 1.15 3.47
C LYS A 255 21.87 1.17 4.67
N VAL A 256 21.86 2.25 5.45
CA VAL A 256 20.94 2.39 6.60
C VAL A 256 19.48 2.39 6.12
N SER A 257 19.15 3.18 5.09
CA SER A 257 17.81 3.19 4.50
C SER A 257 17.41 1.81 3.99
N PHE A 258 18.31 1.08 3.32
CA PHE A 258 18.05 -0.27 2.86
C PHE A 258 17.73 -1.24 4.01
N VAL A 259 18.54 -1.23 5.08
CA VAL A 259 18.29 -2.06 6.26
C VAL A 259 16.94 -1.74 6.90
N LEU A 260 16.60 -0.45 7.05
CA LEU A 260 15.30 -0.03 7.56
C LEU A 260 14.14 -0.50 6.66
N CYS A 261 14.28 -0.37 5.33
CA CYS A 261 13.28 -0.87 4.38
C CYS A 261 13.06 -2.38 4.51
N VAL A 262 14.14 -3.17 4.65
CA VAL A 262 14.06 -4.62 4.86
C VAL A 262 13.32 -4.95 6.15
N LEU A 263 13.66 -4.26 7.26
CA LEU A 263 12.97 -4.46 8.54
C LEU A 263 11.47 -4.15 8.44
N VAL A 264 11.09 -3.04 7.80
CA VAL A 264 9.67 -2.71 7.62
C VAL A 264 8.95 -3.76 6.78
N VAL A 265 9.54 -4.22 5.67
CA VAL A 265 8.92 -5.26 4.84
C VAL A 265 8.78 -6.59 5.60
N LEU A 266 9.74 -6.97 6.43
CA LEU A 266 9.61 -8.15 7.30
C LEU A 266 8.45 -8.01 8.29
N ILE A 267 8.30 -6.83 8.92
CA ILE A 267 7.16 -6.53 9.79
C ILE A 267 5.84 -6.63 9.01
N CYS A 268 5.79 -6.08 7.78
CA CYS A 268 4.61 -6.18 6.91
C CYS A 268 4.23 -7.63 6.61
N ILE A 269 5.21 -8.49 6.32
CA ILE A 269 4.97 -9.91 6.02
C ILE A 269 4.44 -10.66 7.25
N ILE A 270 5.00 -10.37 8.44
CA ILE A 270 4.52 -10.97 9.69
C ILE A 270 3.06 -10.57 9.95
N ILE A 271 2.74 -9.27 9.85
CA ILE A 271 1.39 -8.76 10.07
C ILE A 271 0.41 -9.27 9.01
N LEU A 272 0.84 -9.35 7.75
CA LEU A 272 0.08 -9.97 6.66
C LEU A 272 -0.28 -11.41 7.00
N GLY A 273 0.69 -12.22 7.42
CA GLY A 273 0.49 -13.62 7.79
C GLY A 273 -0.48 -13.79 8.95
N ILE A 274 -0.31 -13.00 10.02
CA ILE A 274 -1.22 -13.04 11.18
C ILE A 274 -2.64 -12.62 10.78
N THR A 275 -2.77 -11.54 10.01
CA THR A 275 -4.08 -11.02 9.57
C THR A 275 -4.80 -12.02 8.68
N LEU A 276 -4.12 -12.60 7.69
CA LEU A 276 -4.70 -13.63 6.82
C LEU A 276 -5.08 -14.88 7.60
N HIS A 277 -4.24 -15.31 8.55
CA HIS A 277 -4.55 -16.45 9.40
C HIS A 277 -5.81 -16.21 10.24
N ARG A 278 -5.95 -15.03 10.86
CA ARG A 278 -7.15 -14.65 11.62
C ARG A 278 -8.38 -14.58 10.73
N LEU A 279 -8.28 -13.91 9.59
CA LEU A 279 -9.37 -13.78 8.63
C LEU A 279 -9.86 -15.16 8.15
N TYR A 280 -8.94 -16.04 7.76
CA TYR A 280 -9.25 -17.41 7.37
C TYR A 280 -9.88 -18.22 8.51
N THR A 281 -9.29 -18.14 9.70
CA THR A 281 -9.73 -18.85 10.89
C THR A 281 -11.13 -18.40 11.34
N LEU A 282 -11.42 -17.10 11.23
CA LEU A 282 -12.70 -16.50 11.55
C LEU A 282 -13.78 -16.95 10.57
N ARG A 283 -13.50 -16.81 9.27
CA ARG A 283 -14.43 -17.17 8.19
C ARG A 283 -14.75 -18.65 8.19
N ASN A 284 -13.74 -19.51 8.29
CA ASN A 284 -13.96 -20.96 8.35
C ASN A 284 -14.74 -21.38 9.60
N TRP A 285 -14.51 -20.71 10.73
CA TRP A 285 -15.31 -20.97 11.92
C TRP A 285 -16.77 -20.58 11.69
N MET A 286 -17.03 -19.41 11.09
CA MET A 286 -18.39 -18.97 10.79
C MET A 286 -19.11 -19.94 9.84
N ILE A 287 -18.45 -20.35 8.76
CA ILE A 287 -19.03 -21.28 7.76
C ILE A 287 -19.32 -22.67 8.35
N ASN A 288 -18.43 -23.21 9.18
CA ASN A 288 -18.54 -24.61 9.62
C ASN A 288 -19.33 -24.77 10.93
N ASP A 289 -19.15 -23.86 11.89
CA ASP A 289 -19.66 -24.03 13.25
C ASP A 289 -20.93 -23.19 13.51
N SER A 290 -21.14 -22.10 12.78
CA SER A 290 -22.30 -21.24 13.00
C SER A 290 -23.53 -21.77 12.26
N LYS A 291 -24.21 -22.75 12.86
CA LYS A 291 -25.62 -23.03 12.52
C LYS A 291 -26.56 -21.86 12.83
N LEU A 292 -26.04 -20.81 13.47
CA LEU A 292 -26.77 -19.67 14.00
C LEU A 292 -27.08 -18.61 12.94
N LEU A 293 -26.27 -18.55 11.88
CA LEU A 293 -26.51 -17.65 10.77
C LEU A 293 -26.96 -18.52 9.60
N ASN A 294 -28.22 -18.37 9.17
CA ASN A 294 -28.68 -18.91 7.88
C ASN A 294 -28.01 -18.18 6.68
N GLU A 295 -26.85 -17.56 6.91
CA GLU A 295 -26.14 -16.63 6.03
C GLU A 295 -25.15 -17.33 5.08
N GLY A 296 -24.86 -18.62 5.28
CA GLY A 296 -23.82 -19.34 4.54
C GLY A 296 -23.95 -19.31 3.02
N ASP A 297 -25.19 -19.19 2.51
CA ASP A 297 -25.44 -19.10 1.07
C ASP A 297 -25.32 -17.66 0.55
N SER A 298 -25.73 -16.67 1.33
CA SER A 298 -25.75 -15.25 0.92
C SER A 298 -24.36 -14.61 0.82
N GLU A 299 -23.37 -15.04 1.60
CA GLU A 299 -21.99 -14.50 1.48
C GLU A 299 -21.33 -14.83 0.12
N ASN A 300 -21.78 -15.91 -0.52
CA ASN A 300 -21.28 -16.36 -1.82
C ASN A 300 -22.00 -15.69 -2.99
N GLU A 301 -23.01 -14.85 -2.73
CA GLU A 301 -23.68 -14.07 -3.75
C GLU A 301 -22.78 -12.94 -4.25
N TRP A 302 -22.61 -12.85 -5.56
CA TRP A 302 -21.76 -11.85 -6.19
C TRP A 302 -22.52 -10.54 -6.40
N GLY A 303 -22.49 -9.68 -5.38
CA GLY A 303 -22.99 -8.31 -5.45
C GLY A 303 -22.00 -7.34 -6.13
N PHE A 304 -22.47 -6.11 -6.36
CA PHE A 304 -21.65 -5.03 -6.92
C PHE A 304 -20.43 -4.71 -6.03
N GLY A 305 -20.60 -4.73 -4.71
CA GLY A 305 -19.53 -4.48 -3.74
C GLY A 305 -18.43 -5.54 -3.77
N GLN A 306 -18.74 -6.76 -4.20
CA GLN A 306 -17.76 -7.83 -4.40
C GLN A 306 -17.09 -7.78 -5.77
N LEU A 307 -17.86 -7.49 -6.82
CA LEU A 307 -17.36 -7.45 -8.19
C LEU A 307 -16.42 -6.26 -8.42
N MET A 308 -16.71 -5.11 -7.82
CA MET A 308 -15.93 -3.89 -8.06
C MET A 308 -14.45 -4.03 -7.63
N PRO A 309 -14.11 -4.51 -6.41
CA PRO A 309 -12.71 -4.74 -6.02
C PRO A 309 -11.98 -5.75 -6.91
N VAL A 310 -12.64 -6.84 -7.30
CA VAL A 310 -12.04 -7.86 -8.18
C VAL A 310 -11.82 -7.31 -9.59
N PHE A 311 -12.79 -6.57 -10.11
CA PHE A 311 -12.69 -5.92 -11.41
C PHE A 311 -11.55 -4.90 -11.44
N LEU A 312 -11.47 -4.03 -10.43
CA LEU A 312 -10.37 -3.07 -10.30
C LEU A 312 -9.02 -3.77 -10.21
N LEU A 313 -8.92 -4.83 -9.39
CA LEU A 313 -7.70 -5.62 -9.26
C LEU A 313 -7.25 -6.19 -10.61
N VAL A 314 -8.14 -6.80 -11.38
CA VAL A 314 -7.76 -7.42 -12.66
C VAL A 314 -7.48 -6.36 -13.72
N VAL A 315 -8.42 -5.45 -13.94
CA VAL A 315 -8.38 -4.53 -15.09
C VAL A 315 -7.32 -3.46 -14.92
N MET A 316 -7.25 -2.80 -13.75
CA MET A 316 -6.26 -1.74 -13.55
C MET A 316 -4.85 -2.30 -13.50
N THR A 317 -4.65 -3.47 -12.88
CA THR A 317 -3.33 -4.10 -12.83
C THR A 317 -2.87 -4.57 -14.22
N LEU A 318 -3.78 -5.15 -15.02
CA LEU A 318 -3.48 -5.51 -16.40
C LEU A 318 -3.15 -4.26 -17.23
N TYR A 319 -3.92 -3.18 -17.08
CA TYR A 319 -3.65 -1.92 -17.75
C TYR A 319 -2.27 -1.35 -17.38
N ALA A 320 -1.92 -1.33 -16.09
CA ALA A 320 -0.61 -0.89 -15.62
C ALA A 320 0.54 -1.76 -16.15
N LEU A 321 0.34 -3.07 -16.20
CA LEU A 321 1.30 -4.01 -16.76
C LEU A 321 1.51 -3.75 -18.26
N LEU A 322 0.44 -3.61 -19.03
CA LEU A 322 0.50 -3.33 -20.46
C LEU A 322 1.15 -1.97 -20.75
N GLY A 323 0.81 -0.94 -19.96
CA GLY A 323 1.44 0.37 -20.04
C GLY A 323 2.95 0.31 -19.79
N ALA A 324 3.37 -0.35 -18.69
CA ALA A 324 4.79 -0.50 -18.37
C ALA A 324 5.56 -1.30 -19.44
N ILE A 325 4.93 -2.32 -20.05
CA ILE A 325 5.53 -3.06 -21.16
C ILE A 325 5.62 -2.17 -22.40
N SER A 326 4.57 -1.40 -22.72
CA SER A 326 4.55 -0.48 -23.87
C SER A 326 5.64 0.58 -23.77
N ASP A 327 5.76 1.23 -22.62
CA ASP A 327 6.78 2.25 -22.35
C ASP A 327 8.19 1.67 -22.56
N TYR A 328 8.42 0.44 -22.06
CA TYR A 328 9.67 -0.27 -22.27
C TYR A 328 10.00 -0.51 -23.76
N TRP A 329 9.02 -0.96 -24.56
CA TRP A 329 9.23 -1.17 -25.99
C TRP A 329 9.52 0.14 -26.74
N GLN A 330 8.92 1.24 -26.32
CA GLN A 330 9.11 2.55 -26.94
C GLN A 330 10.48 3.16 -26.63
N GLU A 331 11.05 2.91 -25.44
CA GLU A 331 12.36 3.43 -25.05
C GLU A 331 13.54 2.65 -25.68
N ARG A 332 13.34 1.38 -26.04
CA ARG A 332 14.39 0.50 -26.60
C ARG A 332 15.11 1.03 -27.86
N PRO A 333 14.43 1.54 -28.92
CA PRO A 333 15.12 1.98 -30.14
C PRO A 333 16.01 3.21 -29.93
N LEU A 334 15.64 4.13 -29.02
CA LEU A 334 16.37 5.37 -28.79
C LEU A 334 17.75 5.15 -28.15
N TYR A 335 17.92 4.07 -27.40
CA TYR A 335 19.21 3.71 -26.79
C TYR A 335 20.24 3.23 -27.81
N HIS A 336 19.80 2.45 -28.81
CA HIS A 336 20.69 1.94 -29.86
C HIS A 336 21.18 3.05 -30.80
N GLU A 337 20.38 4.09 -31.03
CA GLU A 337 20.75 5.18 -31.93
C GLU A 337 21.77 6.16 -31.31
N LYS A 338 21.71 6.38 -29.99
CA LYS A 338 22.64 7.29 -29.28
C LYS A 338 23.99 6.68 -28.92
N ASN A 339 24.11 5.37 -29.02
CA ASN A 339 25.38 4.65 -28.84
C ASN A 339 25.76 3.97 -30.16
N PRO A 340 25.96 4.73 -31.26
CA PRO A 340 26.58 4.15 -32.44
C PRO A 340 27.92 3.63 -31.94
N THR A 341 28.06 2.31 -31.96
CA THR A 341 29.24 1.57 -31.51
C THR A 341 30.45 2.42 -31.82
N ARG A 342 31.10 2.94 -30.76
CA ARG A 342 32.40 3.60 -30.85
C ARG A 342 33.18 2.75 -31.82
N PRO A 343 33.54 3.26 -33.02
CA PRO A 343 33.98 2.43 -34.12
C PRO A 343 35.01 1.49 -33.54
N GLU A 344 34.64 0.20 -33.53
CA GLU A 344 35.48 -0.85 -33.01
C GLU A 344 36.81 -0.60 -33.68
N ASN A 345 37.80 -0.26 -32.85
CA ASN A 345 39.08 0.24 -33.30
C ASN A 345 39.68 -0.91 -34.10
N ARG A 346 39.35 -0.94 -35.38
CA ARG A 346 39.93 -1.77 -36.41
C ARG A 346 41.36 -1.27 -36.40
N ARG A 347 42.17 -1.91 -35.56
CA ARG A 347 43.61 -2.00 -35.73
C ARG A 347 43.77 -2.66 -37.09
N ASP A 348 43.65 -1.84 -38.12
CA ASP A 348 44.42 -2.08 -39.31
C ASP A 348 45.88 -1.92 -38.85
N ASP A 349 46.64 -3.00 -39.00
CA ASP A 349 48.06 -3.16 -38.69
C ASP A 349 48.96 -2.28 -39.59
N THR A 350 48.60 -1.02 -39.78
CA THR A 350 49.38 -0.01 -40.50
C THR A 350 49.64 1.12 -39.52
N ASP A 351 50.75 1.01 -38.79
CA ASP A 351 51.66 2.13 -38.46
C ASP A 351 52.75 1.65 -37.51
N GLN A 352 53.70 0.88 -38.07
CA GLN A 352 55.02 0.66 -37.47
C GLN A 352 56.02 1.75 -37.89
N GLU A 353 55.57 2.84 -38.52
CA GLU A 353 56.49 3.78 -39.16
C GLU A 353 56.04 5.24 -39.11
N LEU A 354 55.86 5.81 -37.91
CA LEU A 354 55.86 7.28 -37.76
C LEU A 354 56.53 7.74 -36.46
N LEU A 355 57.86 7.75 -36.57
CA LEU A 355 58.75 8.83 -36.18
C LEU A 355 58.22 9.91 -35.20
N LYS A 356 58.79 9.88 -33.99
CA LYS A 356 59.87 10.80 -33.58
C LYS A 356 59.58 12.30 -33.79
N TYR A 357 58.86 12.91 -32.85
CA TYR A 357 59.00 14.36 -32.59
C TYR A 357 59.14 14.64 -31.08
N PRO A 358 60.01 15.60 -30.70
CA PRO A 358 60.19 15.98 -29.30
C PRO A 358 59.03 16.85 -28.82
N VAL A 359 58.66 16.62 -27.57
CA VAL A 359 57.66 17.37 -26.82
C VAL A 359 58.14 18.82 -26.64
N GLN A 360 57.40 19.78 -27.21
CA GLN A 360 57.51 21.20 -26.85
C GLN A 360 56.46 21.53 -25.79
N GLU A 361 56.94 21.93 -24.62
CA GLU A 361 56.13 22.57 -23.57
C GLU A 361 55.57 23.90 -24.08
N THR A 362 54.25 23.96 -24.22
CA THR A 362 53.44 25.18 -24.16
C THR A 362 52.28 24.80 -23.24
N GLY A 363 51.84 25.57 -22.26
CA GLY A 363 51.79 27.00 -22.10
C GLY A 363 50.45 27.25 -21.42
N TYR A 364 50.51 27.72 -20.18
CA TYR A 364 49.40 28.00 -19.27
C TYR A 364 48.27 28.80 -19.98
N TYR A 365 47.07 28.24 -20.10
CA TYR A 365 45.88 28.99 -20.54
C TYR A 365 44.83 29.07 -19.43
N GLY A 366 44.80 30.26 -18.83
CA GLY A 366 43.61 31.09 -18.57
C GLY A 366 42.26 30.42 -18.28
N ASN A 367 41.85 30.56 -17.02
CA ASN A 367 40.46 30.62 -16.57
C ASN A 367 39.59 31.48 -17.52
N GLN A 368 38.61 30.85 -18.17
CA GLN A 368 37.43 31.54 -18.69
C GLN A 368 36.22 31.12 -17.85
N GLY A 369 35.59 32.11 -17.23
CA GLY A 369 34.39 31.93 -16.40
C GLY A 369 33.16 31.51 -17.21
N PRO A 370 32.10 31.05 -16.51
CA PRO A 370 30.92 30.50 -17.14
C PRO A 370 30.11 31.59 -17.86
N GLN A 371 30.00 31.48 -19.18
CA GLN A 371 29.05 32.24 -19.97
C GLN A 371 27.61 31.82 -19.62
N GLY A 372 26.76 32.82 -19.41
CA GLY A 372 25.36 32.65 -19.05
C GLY A 372 24.56 31.94 -20.13
N TYR A 373 23.79 30.94 -19.71
CA TYR A 373 22.72 30.36 -20.51
C TYR A 373 21.62 31.41 -20.72
N GLN A 374 21.45 31.87 -21.95
CA GLN A 374 20.25 32.58 -22.39
C GLN A 374 19.10 31.59 -22.52
N SER A 375 17.99 31.90 -21.84
CA SER A 375 16.72 31.19 -21.91
C SER A 375 16.06 31.37 -23.29
N PRO A 376 15.50 30.31 -23.91
CA PRO A 376 14.70 30.44 -25.12
C PRO A 376 13.43 31.23 -24.83
N GLN A 377 13.23 32.32 -25.58
CA GLN A 377 12.02 33.12 -25.55
C GLN A 377 10.84 32.35 -26.17
N GLY A 378 9.75 32.31 -25.40
CA GLY A 378 8.34 32.38 -25.83
C GLY A 378 7.87 31.61 -27.06
N TYR A 379 7.23 30.46 -26.84
CA TYR A 379 6.17 29.97 -27.73
C TYR A 379 4.83 30.59 -27.30
N GLN A 380 4.30 31.53 -28.09
CA GLN A 380 2.92 32.00 -27.96
C GLN A 380 1.99 31.00 -28.66
N ALA A 381 1.02 30.45 -27.91
CA ALA A 381 -0.07 29.66 -28.48
C ALA A 381 -1.17 30.60 -29.04
N PRO A 382 -1.76 30.29 -30.21
CA PRO A 382 -2.91 31.04 -30.72
C PRO A 382 -4.18 30.64 -29.97
N TYR A 383 -4.82 31.64 -29.34
CA TYR A 383 -6.21 31.52 -28.87
C TYR A 383 -7.13 31.44 -30.09
N GLY A 384 -7.72 30.27 -30.32
CA GLY A 384 -8.89 30.10 -31.16
C GLY A 384 -10.16 30.31 -30.33
N ASN A 385 -10.97 31.29 -30.73
CA ASN A 385 -12.32 31.48 -30.25
C ASN A 385 -13.23 30.37 -30.80
N ALA A 386 -14.02 29.75 -29.93
CA ALA A 386 -15.29 29.10 -30.25
C ALA A 386 -16.22 29.19 -29.03
#